data_AF-A0A699XHZ9-F1
#
_entry.id   AF-A0A699XHZ9-F1
#
_cell.length_a   1.000
_cell.length_b   1.000
_cell.length_c   1.000
_cell.angle_alpha   90.00
_cell.angle_beta   90.00
_cell.angle_gamma   90.00
#
_symmetry.space_group_name_H-M   'P 1'
#
loop_
_entity.id
_entity.type
_entity.pdbx_description
1 polymer ?
#
loop_
_entity_poly.entity_id
_entity_poly.type
_entity_poly.pdbx_seq_one_letter_code
_entity_poly.pdbx_strand_id
1 'polypeptide(L)' 'KAIIEADFGMQNGVLEIPTRRALVKYVLQRFQIDPKKLDPKAAAQQIVVKNLDELKPWLYE' A
#
# COMPACT_ATOMS: atom_id res chain seq x y z
N LYS A 1 16.23 -2.97 0.55
CA LYS A 1 15.27 -3.89 1.21
C LYS A 1 15.25 -3.65 2.72
N ALA A 2 16.32 -3.96 3.47
CA ALA A 2 16.35 -3.81 4.93
C ALA A 2 15.97 -2.41 5.46
N ILE A 3 16.36 -1.33 4.76
CA ILE A 3 16.02 0.05 5.15
C ILE A 3 14.51 0.30 5.09
N ILE A 4 13.88 -0.02 3.95
CA ILE A 4 12.42 0.11 3.77
C ILE A 4 11.67 -0.76 4.78
N GLU A 5 12.16 -1.98 5.04
CA GLU A 5 11.54 -2.86 6.03
C GLU A 5 11.56 -2.26 7.43
N ALA A 6 12.67 -1.64 7.83
CA ALA A 6 12.78 -0.94 9.10
C ALA A 6 11.88 0.32 9.15
N ASP A 7 11.89 1.14 8.08
CA ASP A 7 11.13 2.40 8.02
C ASP A 7 9.62 2.18 8.10
N PHE A 8 9.12 1.10 7.51
CA PHE A 8 7.69 0.78 7.47
C PHE A 8 7.27 -0.27 8.50
N GLY A 9 8.21 -0.81 9.30
CA GLY A 9 7.92 -1.87 10.27
C GLY A 9 7.47 -3.19 9.62
N MET A 10 8.02 -3.50 8.45
CA MET A 10 7.71 -4.73 7.72
C MET A 10 8.35 -5.95 8.37
N GLN A 11 7.74 -7.10 8.18
CA GLN A 11 8.34 -8.40 8.48
C GLN A 11 8.50 -9.18 7.17
N ASN A 12 9.73 -9.63 6.88
CA ASN A 12 10.05 -10.37 5.67
C ASN A 12 9.64 -9.65 4.37
N GLY A 13 9.77 -8.31 4.33
CA GLY A 13 9.38 -7.50 3.18
C GLY A 13 7.87 -7.27 3.01
N VAL A 14 7.06 -7.60 4.02
CA VAL A 14 5.61 -7.42 4.00
C VAL A 14 5.15 -6.61 5.21
N LEU A 15 4.26 -5.65 4.97
CA LEU A 15 3.53 -4.93 6.00
C LEU A 15 2.06 -5.38 5.99
N GLU A 16 1.62 -6.06 7.05
CA GLU A 16 0.22 -6.43 7.21
C GLU A 16 -0.50 -5.39 8.08
N ILE A 17 -1.60 -4.84 7.55
CA ILE A 17 -2.37 -3.79 8.21
C ILE A 17 -3.81 -4.27 8.38
N PRO A 18 -4.24 -4.64 9.59
CA PRO A 18 -5.64 -4.92 9.86
C PRO A 18 -6.43 -3.61 9.78
N THR A 19 -7.38 -3.53 8.86
CA THR A 19 -8.23 -2.35 8.68
C THR A 19 -9.66 -2.72 8.32
N ARG A 20 -10.61 -1.83 8.66
CA ARG A 20 -12.00 -1.96 8.22
C ARG A 20 -12.09 -1.64 6.74
N ARG A 21 -12.93 -2.36 5.99
CA ARG A 21 -13.09 -2.18 4.52
C ARG A 21 -13.34 -0.72 4.12
N ALA A 22 -14.20 -0.02 4.86
CA ALA A 22 -14.51 1.40 4.62
C ALA A 22 -13.30 2.35 4.81
N LEU A 23 -12.24 1.91 5.50
CA LEU A 23 -11.06 2.73 5.78
C LEU A 23 -9.89 2.45 4.84
N VAL A 24 -10.02 1.49 3.92
CA VAL A 24 -8.94 1.08 3.00
C VAL A 24 -8.36 2.27 2.24
N LYS A 25 -9.22 3.16 1.74
CA LYS A 25 -8.80 4.39 1.05
C LYS A 25 -7.87 5.28 1.89
N TYR A 26 -8.18 5.46 3.18
CA TYR A 26 -7.38 6.28 4.08
C TYR A 26 -6.05 5.62 4.45
N VAL A 27 -6.04 4.29 4.56
CA VAL A 27 -4.80 3.54 4.75
C VAL A 27 -3.87 3.77 3.55
N LEU A 28 -4.34 3.62 2.32
CA LEU A 28 -3.52 3.87 1.13
C LEU A 28 -2.98 5.32 1.09
N GLN A 29 -3.82 6.30 1.40
CA GLN A 29 -3.41 7.71 1.47
C GLN A 29 -2.31 7.96 2.51
N ARG A 30 -2.38 7.31 3.69
CA ARG A 30 -1.35 7.42 4.73
C ARG A 30 0.02 6.94 4.26
N PHE A 31 0.03 5.92 3.39
CA PHE A 31 1.26 5.40 2.77
C PHE A 31 1.61 6.08 1.45
N GLN A 32 0.88 7.14 1.08
CA GLN A 32 1.04 7.86 -0.19
C GLN A 32 0.94 6.94 -1.41
N ILE A 33 0.15 5.87 -1.28
CA ILE A 33 -0.10 4.93 -2.37
C ILE A 33 -1.30 5.43 -3.17
N ASP A 34 -1.08 5.72 -4.45
CA ASP A 34 -2.16 6.01 -5.39
C ASP A 34 -2.58 4.71 -6.10
N PRO A 35 -3.76 4.13 -5.80
CA PRO A 35 -4.22 2.91 -6.45
C PRO A 35 -4.50 3.08 -7.94
N LYS A 36 -4.61 4.32 -8.45
CA LYS A 36 -4.81 4.64 -9.88
C LYS A 36 -3.49 4.80 -10.64
N LYS A 37 -2.39 5.01 -9.94
CA LYS A 37 -1.06 5.25 -10.52
C LYS A 37 -0.06 4.25 -9.95
N LEU A 38 -0.08 3.05 -10.50
CA LEU A 38 1.06 2.13 -10.40
C LEU A 38 2.18 2.69 -11.29
N ASP A 39 2.89 3.70 -10.79
CA ASP A 39 4.04 4.27 -11.49
C ASP A 39 5.22 3.28 -11.39
N PRO A 40 5.82 2.86 -12.52
CA PRO A 40 6.90 1.87 -12.51
C PRO A 40 8.21 2.40 -11.91
N LYS A 41 8.32 3.71 -11.63
CA LYS A 41 9.51 4.29 -11.01
C LYS A 41 9.49 4.09 -9.50
N ALA A 42 10.49 3.36 -8.98
CA ALA A 42 10.72 3.18 -7.54
C ALA A 42 10.89 4.51 -6.76
N ALA A 43 11.30 5.60 -7.43
CA ALA A 43 11.38 6.93 -6.85
C ALA A 43 10.00 7.57 -6.60
N ALA A 44 8.98 7.17 -7.35
CA ALA A 44 7.61 7.64 -7.18
C ALA A 44 6.89 6.85 -6.07
N GLN A 45 7.20 5.56 -5.93
CA GLN A 45 6.56 4.71 -4.94
C GLN A 45 7.50 3.60 -4.44
N GLN A 46 7.78 3.60 -3.13
CA GLN A 46 8.71 2.65 -2.52
C GLN A 46 8.06 1.31 -2.12
N ILE A 47 6.73 1.30 -1.94
CA ILE A 47 5.97 0.15 -1.45
C ILE A 47 4.71 -0.06 -2.29
N VAL A 48 4.30 -1.31 -2.50
CA VAL A 48 3.15 -1.65 -3.36
C VAL A 48 2.12 -2.46 -2.59
N VAL A 49 0.85 -2.35 -3.01
CA VAL A 49 -0.25 -3.12 -2.43
C VAL A 49 -0.33 -4.46 -3.15
N LYS A 50 -0.06 -5.55 -2.43
CA LYS A 50 -0.02 -6.90 -3.01
C LYS A 50 -1.41 -7.40 -3.44
N ASN A 51 -2.46 -7.04 -2.70
CA ASN A 51 -3.84 -7.47 -2.94
C ASN A 51 -4.71 -6.34 -3.52
N LEU A 52 -4.15 -5.48 -4.38
CA LEU A 52 -4.85 -4.32 -4.91
C LEU A 52 -6.13 -4.71 -5.66
N ASP A 53 -6.11 -5.81 -6.41
CA ASP A 53 -7.27 -6.33 -7.13
C ASP A 53 -8.45 -6.69 -6.21
N GLU A 54 -8.15 -7.28 -5.05
CA GLU A 54 -9.18 -7.58 -4.06
C GLU A 54 -9.77 -6.30 -3.47
N LEU A 55 -8.98 -5.23 -3.36
CA LEU A 55 -9.40 -3.96 -2.78
C LEU A 55 -10.19 -3.07 -3.75
N LYS A 56 -10.12 -3.32 -5.06
CA LYS A 56 -10.80 -2.53 -6.10
C LYS A 56 -12.27 -2.20 -5.77
N PRO A 57 -13.12 -3.12 -5.28
CA PRO A 57 -14.52 -2.84 -4.99
C PRO A 57 -14.76 -1.77 -3.91
N TRP A 58 -13.75 -1.47 -3.09
CA TRP A 58 -13.84 -0.46 -2.00
C TRP A 58 -13.00 0.78 -2.27
N LEU A 59 -12.25 0.81 -3.38
CA LEU A 59 -11.41 1.94 -3.79
C LEU A 59 -12.09 2.83 -4.83
N TYR A 60 -13.03 2.25 -5.59
CA TYR A 60 -13.73 2.89 -6.69
C TYR A 60 -15.23 2.76 -6.43
N GLU A 61 -15.87 3.84 -5.99
CA GLU A 61 -17.31 4.10 -6.24
C GLU A 61 -17.43 4.88 -7.55
#